data_AF-D8SUX0-F1
#
_entry.id   AF-D8SUX0-F1
#
_cell.length_a   1.000
_cell.length_b   1.000
_cell.length_c   1.000
_cell.angle_alpha   90.00
_cell.angle_beta   90.00
_cell.angle_gamma   90.00
#
_symmetry.space_group_name_H-M   'P 1'
#
loop_
_entity.id
_entity.type
_entity.pdbx_description
1 polymer ?
#
loop_
_entity_poly.entity_id
_entity_poly.type
_entity_poly.pdbx_seq_one_letter_code
_entity_poly.pdbx_strand_id
1 'polypeptide(L)'
;ISTGRSSGGLLAAENLLQDSVPCRLRAKRGCATHPRSIAERVRRTRISERMRRLQELVPNMDKQTNTSDMLDEAVEYMKFLQKQV
;
A
#
# COMPACT_ATOMS: atom_id res chain seq x y z
N ILE A 1 -31.16 -18.48 -15.60
CA ILE A 1 -30.38 -18.07 -16.79
C ILE A 1 -28.96 -17.79 -16.31
N SER A 2 -28.03 -18.63 -16.75
CA SER A 2 -26.59 -18.56 -16.50
C SER A 2 -25.90 -17.62 -17.48
N THR A 3 -24.95 -16.81 -17.00
CA THR A 3 -23.71 -16.35 -17.67
C THR A 3 -22.81 -15.86 -16.52
N GLY A 4 -21.54 -16.21 -16.32
CA GLY A 4 -20.54 -16.85 -17.15
C GLY A 4 -19.54 -15.82 -17.68
N ARG A 5 -18.26 -15.94 -17.26
CA ARG A 5 -17.03 -15.31 -17.84
C ARG A 5 -16.79 -13.83 -17.43
N SER A 6 -15.59 -13.31 -17.22
CA SER A 6 -14.24 -13.74 -17.58
C SER A 6 -13.20 -13.10 -16.66
N SER A 7 -12.18 -13.88 -16.34
CA SER A 7 -10.86 -13.49 -15.90
C SER A 7 -10.21 -12.42 -16.79
N GLY A 8 -9.39 -11.56 -16.20
CA GLY A 8 -8.51 -10.62 -16.88
C GLY A 8 -7.74 -9.76 -15.87
N GLY A 9 -6.46 -10.07 -15.68
CA GLY A 9 -5.59 -9.47 -14.66
C GLY A 9 -5.41 -7.96 -14.83
N LEU A 10 -5.36 -7.25 -13.70
CA LEU A 10 -4.97 -5.85 -13.65
C LEU A 10 -3.46 -5.78 -13.35
N LEU A 11 -2.65 -6.15 -14.35
CA LEU A 11 -1.21 -5.92 -14.37
C LEU A 11 -0.91 -4.97 -15.53
N ALA A 12 -0.81 -3.68 -15.26
CA ALA A 12 -0.12 -2.70 -16.09
C ALA A 12 -0.11 -1.37 -15.34
N ALA A 13 0.93 -1.17 -14.54
CA ALA A 13 1.29 0.13 -14.02
C ALA A 13 2.33 0.72 -14.96
N GLU A 14 1.98 1.73 -15.76
CA GLU A 14 2.94 2.67 -16.32
C GLU A 14 2.25 3.88 -16.96
N ASN A 15 2.80 5.06 -16.67
CA ASN A 15 2.66 6.33 -17.42
C ASN A 15 1.43 7.22 -17.20
N LEU A 16 1.21 7.75 -15.98
CA LEU A 16 0.30 8.91 -15.78
C LEU A 16 0.98 10.08 -15.07
N LEU A 17 2.17 10.43 -15.54
CA LEU A 17 2.74 11.77 -15.40
C LEU A 17 3.00 12.31 -16.82
N GLN A 18 1.92 12.66 -17.52
CA GLN A 18 2.04 13.53 -18.68
C GLN A 18 0.75 14.35 -18.80
N ASP A 19 0.90 15.62 -18.46
CA ASP A 19 0.29 16.77 -19.13
C ASP A 19 -1.20 16.67 -19.48
N SER A 20 -2.02 17.39 -18.69
CA SER A 20 -3.31 17.98 -19.03
C SER A 20 -4.24 17.18 -19.98
N VAL A 21 -5.27 16.52 -19.44
CA VAL A 21 -6.43 16.10 -20.26
C VAL A 21 -7.77 16.31 -19.52
N PRO A 22 -8.78 16.95 -20.15
CA PRO A 22 -10.07 17.26 -19.52
C PRO A 22 -10.84 16.02 -19.04
N CYS A 23 -11.38 16.13 -17.82
CA CYS A 23 -12.27 15.17 -17.19
C CYS A 23 -13.46 14.80 -18.09
N ARG A 24 -13.49 13.59 -18.67
CA ARG A 24 -14.69 13.04 -19.34
C ARG A 24 -14.92 11.54 -19.16
N LEU A 25 -14.60 10.97 -18.00
CA LEU A 25 -15.20 9.71 -17.60
C LEU A 25 -15.52 9.78 -16.11
N ARG A 26 -16.80 9.63 -15.78
CA ARG A 26 -17.30 9.58 -14.40
C ARG A 26 -16.45 8.59 -13.61
N ALA A 27 -15.60 9.10 -12.73
CA ALA A 27 -14.81 8.31 -11.80
C ALA A 27 -15.74 7.33 -11.06
N LYS A 28 -15.44 6.03 -11.11
CA LYS A 28 -16.11 5.02 -10.26
C LYS A 28 -16.01 5.49 -8.79
N ARG A 29 -17.05 5.21 -8.00
CA ARG A 29 -17.15 5.62 -6.58
C ARG A 29 -15.84 5.27 -5.85
N GLY A 30 -15.07 6.30 -5.45
CA GLY A 30 -13.76 6.13 -4.81
C GLY A 30 -12.52 6.47 -5.65
N CYS A 31 -12.64 6.84 -6.92
CA CYS A 31 -11.50 7.30 -7.73
C CYS A 31 -11.25 8.81 -7.52
N ALA A 32 -10.08 9.13 -6.99
CA ALA A 32 -9.60 10.50 -6.84
C ALA A 32 -9.27 11.08 -8.21
N THR A 33 -9.93 12.16 -8.61
CA THR A 33 -9.68 12.86 -9.88
C THR A 33 -8.70 14.04 -9.72
N HIS A 34 -8.48 14.51 -8.49
CA HIS A 34 -7.54 15.58 -8.21
C HIS A 34 -6.09 15.06 -8.07
N PRO A 35 -5.09 15.70 -8.69
CA PRO A 35 -3.68 15.29 -8.59
C PRO A 35 -3.18 15.12 -7.15
N ARG A 36 -3.58 16.03 -6.24
CA ARG A 36 -3.26 15.95 -4.80
C ARG A 36 -3.79 14.65 -4.18
N SER A 37 -5.03 14.29 -4.46
CA SER A 37 -5.66 13.09 -3.91
C SER A 37 -5.08 11.80 -4.50
N ILE A 38 -4.60 11.84 -5.76
CA ILE A 38 -3.87 10.73 -6.39
C ILE A 38 -2.51 10.55 -5.70
N ALA A 39 -1.73 11.63 -5.55
CA ALA A 39 -0.43 11.60 -4.89
C ALA A 39 -0.53 11.06 -3.45
N GLU A 40 -1.54 11.50 -2.71
CA GLU A 40 -1.80 11.03 -1.34
C GLU A 40 -2.10 9.53 -1.29
N ARG A 41 -2.92 9.02 -2.22
CA ARG A 41 -3.20 7.57 -2.32
C ARG A 41 -1.91 6.78 -2.57
N VAL A 42 -1.08 7.22 -3.50
CA VAL A 42 0.19 6.56 -3.81
C VAL A 42 1.10 6.53 -2.58
N ARG A 43 1.17 7.62 -1.81
CA ARG A 43 1.93 7.65 -0.54
C ARG A 43 1.38 6.64 0.45
N ARG A 44 0.06 6.59 0.66
CA ARG A 44 -0.59 5.64 1.59
C ARG A 44 -0.33 4.20 1.19
N THR A 45 -0.46 3.86 -0.10
CA THR A 45 -0.16 2.50 -0.60
C THR A 45 1.27 2.11 -0.31
N ARG A 46 2.24 2.99 -0.58
CA ARG A 46 3.66 2.74 -0.27
C ARG A 46 3.92 2.54 1.22
N ILE A 47 3.23 3.30 2.08
CA ILE A 47 3.32 3.13 3.54
C ILE A 47 2.77 1.74 3.92
N SER A 48 1.57 1.38 3.46
CA SER A 48 0.96 0.07 3.75
C SER A 48 1.82 -1.11 3.28
N GLU A 49 2.45 -1.00 2.10
CA GLU A 49 3.38 -2.03 1.60
C GLU A 49 4.60 -2.19 2.52
N ARG A 50 5.18 -1.07 2.97
CA ARG A 50 6.31 -1.09 3.91
C ARG A 50 5.90 -1.66 5.27
N MET A 51 4.71 -1.32 5.76
CA MET A 51 4.18 -1.89 7.01
C MET A 51 4.00 -3.41 6.92
N ARG A 52 3.50 -3.91 5.79
CA ARG A 52 3.36 -5.36 5.57
C ARG A 52 4.71 -6.08 5.54
N ARG A 53 5.70 -5.52 4.82
CA ARG A 53 7.06 -6.06 4.82
C ARG A 53 7.68 -6.07 6.22
N LEU A 54 7.41 -5.04 7.01
CA LEU A 54 7.89 -4.95 8.38
C LEU A 54 7.32 -6.09 9.23
N GLN A 55 6.02 -6.41 9.10
CA GLN A 55 5.37 -7.54 9.79
C GLN A 55 6.01 -8.89 9.45
N GLU A 56 6.43 -9.08 8.18
CA GLU A 56 7.07 -10.33 7.73
C GLU A 56 8.51 -10.51 8.25
N LEU A 57 9.18 -9.42 8.66
CA LEU A 57 10.60 -9.44 9.04
C LEU A 57 10.85 -9.55 10.55
N VAL A 58 9.92 -9.09 11.37
CA VAL A 58 10.08 -9.09 12.83
C VAL A 58 9.20 -10.19 13.44
N PRO A 59 9.74 -11.02 14.33
CA PRO A 59 8.95 -12.04 15.00
C PRO A 59 7.83 -11.42 15.84
N ASN A 60 6.70 -12.14 15.97
CA ASN A 60 5.55 -11.76 16.80
C ASN A 60 4.78 -10.48 16.41
N MET A 61 5.05 -9.85 15.26
CA MET A 61 4.36 -8.60 14.91
C MET A 61 2.86 -8.77 14.63
N ASP A 62 2.39 -9.96 14.28
CA ASP A 62 0.97 -10.25 14.03
C ASP A 62 0.07 -10.08 15.26
N LYS A 63 0.67 -10.09 16.46
CA LYS A 63 -0.05 -9.93 17.73
C LYS A 63 -0.31 -8.45 18.06
N GLN A 64 0.37 -7.54 17.39
CA GLN A 64 0.32 -6.12 17.70
C GLN A 64 -0.75 -5.41 16.88
N THR A 65 -1.70 -4.76 17.57
CA THR A 65 -2.83 -4.07 16.95
C THR A 65 -2.58 -2.58 16.74
N ASN A 66 -1.68 -1.98 17.52
CA ASN A 66 -1.33 -0.56 17.45
C ASN A 66 -0.08 -0.32 16.60
N THR A 67 -0.10 0.75 15.80
CA THR A 67 1.05 1.11 14.96
C THR A 67 2.25 1.61 15.76
N SER A 68 2.05 2.30 16.88
CA SER A 68 3.14 2.68 17.80
C SER A 68 3.92 1.46 18.24
N ASP A 69 3.21 0.49 18.80
CA ASP A 69 3.81 -0.66 19.43
C ASP A 69 4.46 -1.58 18.38
N MET A 70 3.90 -1.67 17.16
CA MET A 70 4.54 -2.37 16.02
C MET A 70 5.91 -1.77 15.68
N LEU A 71 6.03 -0.44 15.74
CA LEU A 71 7.28 0.25 15.47
C LEU A 71 8.27 0.10 16.64
N ASP A 72 7.80 0.14 17.89
CA ASP A 72 8.64 -0.06 19.07
C ASP A 72 9.24 -1.48 19.11
N GLU A 73 8.44 -2.51 18.84
CA GLU A 73 8.90 -3.91 18.75
C GLU A 73 9.94 -4.08 17.63
N ALA A 74 9.73 -3.43 16.48
CA ALA A 74 10.71 -3.47 15.39
C ALA A 74 12.06 -2.85 15.78
N VAL A 75 12.05 -1.76 16.57
CA VAL A 75 13.29 -1.15 17.08
C VAL A 75 13.98 -2.08 18.08
N GLU A 76 13.23 -2.71 18.99
CA GLU A 76 13.82 -3.66 19.94
C GLU A 76 14.42 -4.89 19.25
N TYR A 77 13.73 -5.43 18.23
CA TYR A 77 14.29 -6.53 17.44
C TYR A 77 15.58 -6.12 16.70
N MET A 78 15.66 -4.90 16.17
CA MET A 78 16.88 -4.40 15.54
C MET A 78 18.04 -4.32 16.55
N LYS A 79 17.79 -3.82 17.77
CA LYS A 79 18.80 -3.80 18.84
C LYS A 79 19.22 -5.21 19.25
N PHE A 80 18.28 -6.15 19.32
CA PHE A 80 18.57 -7.55 19.61
C PHE A 80 19.51 -8.17 18.55
N LEU A 81 19.22 -7.96 17.26
CA LEU A 81 20.08 -8.44 16.18
C LEU A 81 21.49 -7.83 16.23
N GLN A 82 21.61 -6.52 16.53
CA GLN A 82 22.90 -5.86 16.66
C GLN A 82 23.77 -6.43 17.78
N LYS A 83 23.18 -6.92 18.87
CA LYS A 83 23.92 -7.52 20.00
C LYS A 83 24.44 -8.92 19.72
N GLN A 84 23.93 -9.59 18.68
CA GLN A 84 24.37 -10.94 18.31
C GLN A 84 25.57 -10.95 17.35
N VAL A 85 26.06 -9.76 16.95
CA VAL A 85 27.26 -9.55 16.13
C VAL A 85 28.39 -9.08 17.04
#